data_AF-A0A3C1SUQ6-F1
#
_entry.id   AF-A0A3C1SUQ6-F1
#
_cell.length_a   1.000
_cell.length_b   1.000
_cell.length_c   1.000
_cell.angle_alpha   90.00
_cell.angle_beta   90.00
_cell.angle_gamma   90.00
#
_symmetry.space_group_name_H-M   'P 1'
#
loop_
_entity.id
_entity.type
_entity.pdbx_description
1 polymer ?
#
loop_
_entity_poly.entity_id
_entity_poly.type
_entity_poly.pdbx_seq_one_letter_code
_entity_poly.pdbx_strand_id
1 'polypeptide(L)'
;CAHALGSVKEQPEFWPRFRELERFDPVTTLLVDDNLEILRTARGYGIGHLVSVLRPDSTHSPTPPGEFSAIHDFSELLPVS
;
A
#
# COMPACT_ATOMS: atom_id res chain seq x y z
N CYS A 1 1.70 -2.45 -23.09
CA CYS A 1 0.48 -2.46 -22.25
C CYS A 1 0.84 -2.01 -20.82
N ALA A 2 0.78 -0.71 -20.56
CA ALA A 2 0.93 -0.04 -19.25
C ALA A 2 0.08 1.25 -19.21
N HIS A 3 -0.93 1.34 -20.09
CA HIS A 3 -1.62 2.59 -20.43
C HIS A 3 -3.10 2.63 -20.03
N ALA A 4 -3.59 1.67 -19.24
CA ALA A 4 -5.03 1.61 -18.91
C ALA A 4 -5.52 2.76 -18.01
N LEU A 5 -4.63 3.49 -17.35
CA LEU A 5 -4.97 4.58 -16.43
C LEU A 5 -4.23 5.91 -16.68
N GLY A 6 -3.24 5.94 -17.57
CA GLY A 6 -2.40 7.13 -17.83
C GLY A 6 -1.54 7.61 -16.65
N SER A 7 -1.67 6.98 -15.48
CA SER A 7 -0.98 7.33 -14.23
C SER A 7 -0.53 6.07 -13.49
N VAL A 8 0.58 6.18 -12.76
CA VAL A 8 1.12 5.13 -11.87
C VAL A 8 0.71 5.39 -10.43
N LYS A 9 0.72 4.38 -9.56
CA LYS A 9 0.24 4.46 -8.16
C LYS A 9 0.93 5.55 -7.32
N GLU A 10 2.16 5.92 -7.68
CA GLU A 10 2.96 6.98 -7.03
C GLU A 10 2.37 8.37 -7.29
N GLN A 11 1.59 8.53 -8.37
CA GLN A 11 0.95 9.80 -8.75
C GLN A 11 -0.37 10.01 -8.01
N PRO A 12 -0.60 11.18 -7.38
CA PRO A 12 -1.84 11.48 -6.66
C PRO A 12 -3.12 11.29 -7.49
N GLU A 13 -3.05 11.52 -8.80
CA GLU A 13 -4.18 11.42 -9.72
C GLU A 13 -4.60 9.98 -10.00
N PHE A 14 -3.78 8.99 -9.63
CA PHE A 14 -4.09 7.58 -9.80
C PHE A 14 -5.29 7.16 -8.98
N TRP A 15 -5.32 7.48 -7.68
CA TRP A 15 -6.30 6.94 -6.75
C TRP A 15 -7.75 7.39 -7.00
N PRO A 16 -8.03 8.67 -7.33
CA PRO A 16 -9.37 9.09 -7.76
C PRO A 16 -9.84 8.33 -9.00
N ARG A 17 -8.97 8.18 -10.02
CA ARG A 17 -9.29 7.46 -11.27
C ARG A 17 -9.49 5.98 -11.04
N PHE A 18 -8.66 5.38 -10.19
CA PHE A 18 -8.80 3.97 -9.84
C PHE A 18 -10.14 3.70 -9.17
N ARG A 19 -10.62 4.61 -8.31
CA ARG A 19 -11.94 4.52 -7.67
C ARG A 19 -13.12 4.62 -8.66
N GLU A 20 -12.93 5.31 -9.79
CA GLU A 20 -13.94 5.38 -10.86
C GLU A 20 -14.09 4.03 -11.60
N LEU A 21 -13.00 3.27 -11.72
CA LEU A 21 -13.00 1.94 -12.33
C LEU A 21 -13.47 0.87 -11.34
N GLU A 22 -12.92 0.89 -10.13
CA GLU A 22 -13.18 -0.07 -9.06
C GLU A 22 -13.69 0.66 -7.83
N ARG A 23 -14.94 0.42 -7.43
CA ARG A 23 -15.53 1.11 -6.29
C ARG A 23 -14.99 0.54 -4.97
N PHE A 24 -14.32 1.38 -4.19
CA PHE A 24 -13.90 1.08 -2.82
C PHE A 24 -14.07 2.32 -1.92
N ASP A 25 -14.16 2.11 -0.62
CA ASP A 25 -14.13 3.17 0.38
C ASP A 25 -12.68 3.35 0.88
N PRO A 26 -12.02 4.49 0.60
CA PRO A 26 -10.64 4.72 1.04
C PRO A 26 -10.46 4.56 2.54
N VAL A 27 -11.44 4.96 3.36
CA VAL A 27 -11.32 4.98 4.82
C VAL A 27 -11.20 3.57 5.40
N THR A 28 -11.86 2.59 4.79
CA THR A 28 -11.85 1.19 5.24
C THR A 28 -10.96 0.29 4.37
N THR A 29 -10.20 0.86 3.44
CA THR A 29 -9.34 0.10 2.52
C THR A 29 -7.97 -0.14 3.13
N LEU A 30 -7.48 -1.37 2.99
CA LEU A 30 -6.11 -1.75 3.25
C LEU A 30 -5.30 -1.77 1.96
N LEU A 31 -4.24 -0.97 1.92
CA LEU A 31 -3.21 -1.04 0.90
C LEU A 31 -1.94 -1.65 1.48
N VAL A 32 -1.43 -2.67 0.79
CA VAL A 32 -0.21 -3.38 1.10
C VAL A 32 0.74 -3.23 -0.08
N ASP A 33 1.90 -2.59 0.11
CA ASP A 33 2.85 -2.31 -0.98
C ASP A 33 4.29 -2.21 -0.43
N ASP A 34 5.30 -2.64 -1.17
CA ASP A 34 6.71 -2.56 -0.74
C ASP A 34 7.35 -1.20 -1.08
N ASN A 35 6.68 -0.37 -1.88
CA ASN A 35 7.13 0.98 -2.20
C ASN A 35 6.50 2.04 -1.28
N LEU A 36 7.35 2.71 -0.48
CA LEU A 36 6.92 3.75 0.45
C LEU A 36 6.31 4.98 -0.25
N GLU A 37 6.70 5.29 -1.48
CA GLU A 37 6.12 6.41 -2.24
C GLU A 37 4.65 6.16 -2.56
N ILE A 38 4.30 4.93 -2.95
CA ILE A 38 2.92 4.50 -3.16
C ILE A 38 2.09 4.64 -1.88
N LEU A 39 2.63 4.20 -0.74
CA LEU A 39 1.95 4.32 0.56
C LEU A 39 1.75 5.78 0.98
N ARG A 40 2.72 6.66 0.71
CA ARG A 40 2.59 8.11 0.97
C ARG A 40 1.51 8.75 0.12
N THR A 41 1.49 8.45 -1.18
CA THR A 41 0.49 8.98 -2.11
C THR A 41 -0.92 8.47 -1.74
N ALA A 42 -1.03 7.20 -1.37
CA ALA A 42 -2.27 6.60 -0.85
C ALA A 42 -2.75 7.26 0.45
N ARG A 43 -1.84 7.57 1.39
CA ARG A 43 -2.15 8.34 2.61
C ARG A 43 -2.68 9.72 2.27
N GLY A 44 -2.05 10.40 1.31
CA GLY A 44 -2.48 11.72 0.84
C GLY A 44 -3.87 11.70 0.20
N TYR A 45 -4.24 10.60 -0.47
CA TYR A 45 -5.58 10.41 -1.01
C TYR A 45 -6.64 10.08 0.07
N GLY A 46 -6.23 9.48 1.19
CA GLY A 46 -7.10 9.15 2.32
C GLY A 46 -7.36 7.65 2.50
N ILE A 47 -6.47 6.78 2.02
CA ILE A 47 -6.54 5.34 2.36
C ILE A 47 -6.24 5.17 3.85
N GLY A 48 -7.14 4.51 4.56
CA GLY A 48 -7.13 4.42 6.03
C GLY A 48 -6.15 3.41 6.61
N HIS A 49 -5.83 2.34 5.88
CA HIS A 49 -4.91 1.31 6.34
C HIS A 49 -3.77 1.11 5.34
N LEU A 50 -2.53 1.30 5.79
CA LEU A 50 -1.34 1.29 4.95
C LEU A 50 -0.28 0.41 5.60
N VAL A 51 0.16 -0.61 4.85
CA VAL A 51 1.14 -1.59 5.33
C VAL A 51 2.23 -1.77 4.29
N SER A 52 3.47 -1.76 4.76
CA SER A 52 4.65 -2.13 3.99
C SER A 52 4.84 -3.65 4.03
N VAL A 53 5.29 -4.26 2.93
CA VAL A 53 5.75 -5.67 2.96
C VAL A 53 7.27 -5.68 2.98
N LEU A 54 7.83 -6.37 3.97
CA LEU A 54 9.24 -6.70 4.01
C LEU A 54 9.49 -7.84 3.02
N ARG A 55 10.32 -7.59 2.01
CA ARG A 55 10.80 -8.69 1.16
C ARG A 55 11.64 -9.63 2.02
N PRO A 56 11.37 -10.95 2.03
CA PRO A 56 12.06 -11.91 2.89
C PRO A 56 13.54 -12.14 2.55
N ASP A 57 14.06 -11.55 1.48
CA ASP A 57 15.47 -11.69 1.08
C ASP A 57 16.47 -10.86 1.91
N SER A 58 16.01 -10.11 2.92
CA SER A 58 16.94 -9.28 3.69
C SER A 58 17.39 -9.99 4.96
N THR A 59 18.63 -10.50 4.93
CA THR A 59 19.51 -10.72 6.09
C THR A 59 19.81 -9.44 6.90
N HIS A 60 19.07 -8.36 6.65
CA HIS A 60 19.24 -7.07 7.30
C HIS A 60 18.45 -7.02 8.60
N SER A 61 19.06 -6.41 9.61
CA SER A 61 18.43 -6.09 10.89
C SER A 61 17.05 -5.45 10.69
N PRO A 62 16.08 -5.73 11.57
CA PRO A 62 14.78 -5.07 11.56
C PRO A 62 14.99 -3.57 11.41
N THR A 63 14.46 -3.01 10.32
CA THR A 63 14.49 -1.57 10.11
C THR A 63 13.68 -0.94 11.25
N PRO A 64 14.14 0.17 11.88
CA PRO A 64 13.36 0.86 12.92
C PRO A 64 11.90 1.09 12.46
N PRO A 65 10.93 1.21 13.39
CA PRO A 65 9.52 1.38 13.02
C PRO A 65 9.43 2.53 12.01
N GLY A 66 9.16 2.14 10.77
CA GLY A 66 9.15 3.05 9.65
C GLY A 66 7.92 3.95 9.70
N GLU A 67 7.72 4.69 8.62
CA GLU A 67 6.54 5.54 8.43
C GLU A 67 5.22 4.73 8.38
N PHE A 68 5.30 3.43 8.09
CA PHE A 68 4.16 2.51 8.00
C PHE A 68 4.48 1.21 8.74
N SER A 69 3.44 0.55 9.27
CA SER A 69 3.55 -0.81 9.80
C SER A 69 4.03 -1.75 8.70
N ALA A 70 4.91 -2.68 9.03
CA ALA A 70 5.49 -3.61 8.07
C ALA A 70 5.17 -5.05 8.46
N ILE A 71 4.79 -5.87 7.49
CA ILE A 71 4.57 -7.31 7.63
C ILE A 71 5.61 -8.06 6.78
N HIS A 72 6.03 -9.25 7.21
CA HIS A 72 6.89 -10.13 6.41
C HIS A 72 6.07 -10.88 5.38
N ASP A 73 4.89 -11.33 5.77
CA ASP A 73 3.95 -12.00 4.88
C ASP A 73 2.50 -11.77 5.29
N PHE A 74 1.57 -12.11 4.39
CA PHE A 74 0.14 -11.85 4.56
C PHE A 74 -0.51 -12.66 5.71
N SER A 75 0.14 -13.72 6.22
CA SER A 75 -0.40 -14.47 7.37
C SER A 75 -0.47 -13.63 8.64
N GLU A 76 0.39 -12.61 8.76
CA GLU A 76 0.37 -11.66 9.88
C GLU A 76 -0.87 -10.75 9.87
N LEU A 77 -1.60 -10.67 8.75
CA LEU A 77 -2.86 -9.93 8.64
C LEU A 77 -4.09 -10.79 8.95
N LEU A 78 -3.93 -12.10 9.08
CA LEU A 78 -5.04 -13.00 9.34
C LEU A 78 -5.32 -13.09 10.85
N PRO A 79 -6.59 -13.23 11.26
CA PRO A 79 -6.91 -13.48 12.66
C PRO A 79 -6.22 -14.76 13.12
N VAL A 80 -5.51 -14.69 14.25
CA VAL A 80 -5.07 -15.89 14.97
C VAL A 80 -6.32 -16.63 15.43
N SER A 81 -6.48 -17.87 14.95
CA SER A 81 -7.60 -18.75 15.30
C SER A 81 -7.47 -19.30 16.72
#